data_AF-A0A7T3R187-F1
#
_entry.id   AF-A0A7T3R187-F1
#
_cell.length_a   1.000
_cell.length_b   1.000
_cell.length_c   1.000
_cell.angle_alpha   90.00
_cell.angle_beta   90.00
_cell.angle_gamma   90.00
#
_symmetry.space_group_name_H-M   'P 1'
#
loop_
_entity.id
_entity.type
_entity.pdbx_description
1 polymer ?
#
loop_
_entity_poly.entity_id
_entity_poly.type
_entity_poly.pdbx_seq_one_letter_code
_entity_poly.pdbx_strand_id
1 'polypeptide(L)'
;EHIEGGRDDKLLSLLASKLNFRYNYTDPPDRNQGSLINGTYTGALGLVTSRQADMFMGDLTLTHERYQAVEFTFFTLADSEAFLTHAPGTLNEALALIRPFHWKVWPPLILSAVVAGPVLYMIIKLQLKWRTVNVSKSNLDRLFSDCVWFILVILLKQNGKFPSYTSTGRMMALLLSLSATYVIVDLYSANLTSILARPHKEQPIRNLEQLVDVMKSKQYQTVVEKNSASQSMLENGTGVLVRDLWSLMKRQQTYLIDFNEDGMLMVQNRKDHVLLGGRETLFYDAKRFGSH
;
A
#
# COMPACT_ATOMS: atom_id res chain seq x y z
N GLU A 1 -12.74 -19.94 32.11
CA GLU A 1 -13.03 -18.49 32.19
C GLU A 1 -14.53 -18.26 31.95
N HIS A 2 -15.08 -17.09 32.31
CA HIS A 2 -16.48 -16.78 31.99
C HIS A 2 -16.53 -16.31 30.53
N ILE A 3 -17.14 -17.08 29.63
CA ILE A 3 -17.31 -16.66 28.24
C ILE A 3 -18.33 -15.52 28.20
N GLU A 4 -17.91 -14.36 27.71
CA GLU A 4 -18.71 -13.12 27.65
C GLU A 4 -19.61 -13.06 26.40
N GLY A 5 -19.60 -14.10 25.56
CA GLY A 5 -20.41 -14.23 24.36
C GLY A 5 -19.58 -14.49 23.11
N GLY A 6 -20.18 -14.24 21.94
CA GLY A 6 -19.52 -14.42 20.64
C GLY A 6 -20.49 -14.94 19.59
N ARG A 7 -20.01 -15.10 18.36
CA ARG A 7 -20.80 -15.73 17.29
C ARG A 7 -21.09 -17.19 17.64
N ASP A 8 -20.05 -17.91 18.05
CA ASP A 8 -20.09 -19.34 18.26
C ASP A 8 -20.84 -19.70 19.55
N ASP A 9 -20.69 -18.91 20.63
CA ASP A 9 -21.50 -19.04 21.87
C ASP A 9 -23.01 -18.85 21.60
N LYS A 10 -23.40 -17.86 20.78
CA LYS A 10 -24.80 -17.66 20.38
C LYS A 10 -25.34 -18.84 19.58
N LEU A 11 -24.51 -19.42 18.71
CA LEU A 11 -24.88 -20.61 17.93
C LEU A 11 -25.04 -21.83 18.84
N LEU A 12 -24.13 -22.06 19.78
CA LEU A 12 -24.21 -23.16 20.75
C LEU A 12 -25.45 -23.03 21.62
N SER A 13 -25.73 -21.83 22.12
CA SER A 13 -26.93 -21.52 22.91
C SER A 13 -28.23 -21.83 22.13
N LEU A 14 -28.26 -21.46 20.85
CA LEU A 14 -29.40 -21.75 19.98
C LEU A 14 -29.58 -23.27 19.78
N LEU A 15 -28.49 -23.99 19.51
CA LEU A 15 -28.52 -25.45 19.36
C LEU A 15 -28.98 -26.13 20.65
N ALA A 16 -28.44 -25.72 21.79
CA ALA A 16 -28.82 -26.23 23.11
C ALA A 16 -30.31 -26.06 23.38
N SER A 17 -30.88 -24.90 23.02
CA SER A 17 -32.31 -24.62 23.17
C SER A 17 -33.20 -25.45 22.25
N LYS A 18 -32.73 -25.78 21.03
CA LYS A 18 -33.51 -26.52 20.02
C LYS A 18 -33.42 -28.03 20.20
N LEU A 19 -32.28 -28.51 20.69
CA LEU A 19 -31.97 -29.93 20.85
C LEU A 19 -32.05 -30.40 22.32
N ASN A 20 -32.38 -29.50 23.25
CA ASN A 20 -32.57 -29.77 24.68
C ASN A 20 -31.36 -30.43 25.36
N PHE A 21 -30.16 -29.88 25.16
CA PHE A 21 -28.96 -30.31 25.90
C PHE A 21 -28.38 -29.19 26.77
N ARG A 22 -27.55 -29.59 27.74
CA ARG A 22 -26.74 -28.67 28.57
C ARG A 22 -25.27 -28.85 28.18
N TYR A 23 -24.50 -27.79 28.29
CA TYR A 23 -23.08 -27.79 27.95
C TYR A 23 -22.27 -27.09 29.03
N ASN A 24 -20.99 -27.42 29.10
CA ASN A 24 -19.99 -26.69 29.88
C ASN A 24 -18.79 -26.42 28.99
N TYR A 25 -18.16 -25.28 29.19
CA TYR A 25 -17.01 -24.87 28.40
C TYR A 25 -15.71 -25.43 28.98
N THR A 26 -14.85 -25.90 28.10
CA THR A 26 -13.52 -26.38 28.43
C THR A 26 -12.55 -25.82 27.39
N ASP A 27 -11.57 -25.05 27.86
CA ASP A 27 -10.52 -24.51 27.00
C ASP A 27 -9.42 -25.55 26.78
N PRO A 28 -8.90 -25.71 25.54
CA PRO A 28 -7.75 -26.56 25.30
C PRO A 28 -6.51 -26.01 26.03
N PRO A 29 -5.69 -26.85 26.68
CA PRO A 29 -4.52 -26.40 27.44
C PRO A 29 -3.56 -25.54 26.61
N ASP A 30 -3.39 -25.92 25.34
CA ASP A 30 -2.45 -25.28 24.42
C ASP A 30 -3.06 -24.10 23.64
N ARG A 31 -4.35 -23.79 23.86
CA ARG A 31 -5.10 -22.72 23.16
C ARG A 31 -4.94 -22.72 21.63
N ASN A 32 -4.68 -23.87 21.02
CA ASN A 32 -4.54 -24.03 19.58
C ASN A 32 -5.59 -25.00 19.01
N GLN A 33 -5.80 -24.92 17.69
CA GLN A 33 -6.75 -25.80 16.97
C GLN A 33 -6.36 -27.28 17.06
N GLY A 34 -5.07 -27.56 17.11
CA GLY A 34 -4.51 -28.90 17.13
C GLY A 34 -4.05 -29.40 15.76
N SER A 35 -3.00 -30.21 15.80
CA SER A 35 -2.40 -30.90 14.65
C SER A 35 -2.00 -32.32 15.04
N LEU A 36 -1.68 -33.15 14.05
CA LEU A 36 -1.15 -34.48 14.29
C LEU A 36 0.36 -34.39 14.55
N ILE A 37 0.79 -34.65 15.79
CA ILE A 37 2.20 -34.61 16.18
C ILE A 37 2.61 -36.00 16.67
N ASN A 38 3.57 -36.63 15.99
CA ASN A 38 4.09 -37.96 16.35
C ASN A 38 2.98 -39.02 16.55
N GLY A 39 1.92 -38.97 15.74
CA GLY A 39 0.79 -39.90 15.82
C GLY A 39 -0.26 -39.59 16.88
N THR A 40 -0.09 -38.51 17.66
CA THR A 40 -1.06 -38.04 18.65
C THR A 40 -1.61 -36.66 18.26
N TYR A 41 -2.93 -36.48 18.34
CA TYR A 41 -3.56 -35.19 18.10
C TYR A 41 -3.42 -34.28 19.33
N THR A 42 -3.03 -33.03 19.11
CA THR A 42 -2.88 -32.00 20.16
C THR A 42 -4.01 -30.98 20.15
N GLY A 43 -4.03 -30.05 21.10
CA GLY A 43 -4.98 -28.94 21.11
C GLY A 43 -6.43 -29.35 21.26
N ALA A 44 -7.31 -28.52 20.69
CA ALA A 44 -8.75 -28.80 20.65
C ALA A 44 -9.08 -30.15 19.98
N LEU A 45 -8.41 -30.48 18.88
CA LEU A 45 -8.58 -31.75 18.18
C LEU A 45 -8.19 -32.95 19.05
N GLY A 46 -7.14 -32.83 19.86
CA GLY A 46 -6.70 -33.84 20.83
C GLY A 46 -7.75 -34.12 21.90
N LEU A 47 -8.43 -33.08 22.40
CA LEU A 47 -9.48 -33.24 23.41
C LEU A 47 -10.69 -34.00 22.88
N VAL A 48 -11.10 -33.72 21.63
CA VAL A 48 -12.24 -34.41 21.00
C VAL A 48 -11.88 -35.86 20.68
N THR A 49 -10.71 -36.10 20.09
CA THR A 49 -10.28 -37.46 19.72
C THR A 49 -10.03 -38.36 20.94
N SER A 50 -9.56 -37.80 22.06
CA SER A 50 -9.39 -38.53 23.32
C SER A 50 -10.67 -38.63 24.17
N ARG A 51 -11.82 -38.16 23.68
CA ARG A 51 -13.12 -38.13 24.38
C ARG A 51 -13.09 -37.39 25.72
N GLN A 52 -12.21 -36.39 25.84
CA GLN A 52 -12.23 -35.44 26.95
C GLN A 52 -13.19 -34.27 26.69
N ALA A 53 -13.52 -34.01 25.43
CA ALA A 53 -14.56 -33.08 25.00
C ALA A 53 -15.51 -33.79 24.02
N ASP A 54 -16.82 -33.54 24.15
CA ASP A 54 -17.84 -34.17 23.30
C ASP A 54 -17.95 -33.51 21.93
N MET A 55 -17.68 -32.20 21.85
CA MET A 55 -17.68 -31.43 20.61
C MET A 55 -16.72 -30.26 20.69
N PHE A 56 -16.20 -29.83 19.54
CA PHE A 56 -15.49 -28.57 19.39
C PHE A 56 -16.37 -27.59 18.62
N MET A 57 -16.49 -26.37 19.14
CA MET A 57 -17.16 -25.26 18.46
C MET A 57 -16.24 -24.04 18.49
N GLY A 58 -15.84 -23.60 17.29
CA GLY A 58 -14.90 -22.52 17.10
C GLY A 58 -14.40 -22.50 15.67
N ASP A 59 -13.42 -21.64 15.39
CA ASP A 59 -12.75 -21.61 14.10
C ASP A 59 -11.79 -22.80 13.96
N LEU A 60 -12.27 -23.88 13.32
CA LEU A 60 -11.46 -25.05 12.96
C LEU A 60 -11.50 -25.23 11.44
N THR A 61 -10.35 -25.01 10.81
CA THR A 61 -10.21 -25.22 9.38
C THR A 61 -10.30 -26.70 9.05
N LEU A 62 -11.13 -27.04 8.06
CA LEU A 62 -11.23 -28.39 7.50
C LEU A 62 -9.95 -28.69 6.70
N THR A 63 -9.18 -29.67 7.16
CA THR A 63 -8.04 -30.23 6.42
C THR A 63 -8.20 -31.74 6.27
N HIS A 64 -7.50 -32.34 5.32
CA HIS A 64 -7.58 -33.79 5.10
C HIS A 64 -7.19 -34.59 6.36
N GLU A 65 -6.12 -34.17 7.03
CA GLU A 65 -5.63 -34.80 8.27
C GLU A 65 -6.67 -34.72 9.40
N ARG A 66 -7.32 -33.57 9.56
CA ARG A 66 -8.34 -33.37 10.60
C ARG A 66 -9.63 -34.15 10.29
N TYR A 67 -10.01 -34.23 9.03
CA TYR A 67 -11.18 -34.99 8.59
C TYR A 67 -11.04 -36.50 8.82
N GLN A 68 -9.80 -37.02 8.85
CA GLN A 68 -9.55 -38.42 9.23
C GLN A 68 -9.69 -38.66 10.75
N ALA A 69 -9.58 -37.60 11.56
CA ALA A 69 -9.57 -37.68 13.01
C ALA A 69 -10.98 -37.52 13.63
N VAL A 70 -11.79 -36.63 13.06
CA VAL A 70 -13.10 -36.22 13.59
C VAL A 70 -14.10 -36.00 12.48
N GLU A 71 -15.39 -36.17 12.80
CA GLU A 71 -16.48 -35.83 11.90
C GLU A 71 -16.79 -34.32 11.97
N PHE A 72 -16.93 -33.69 10.81
CA PHE A 72 -17.31 -32.28 10.68
C PHE A 72 -18.80 -32.16 10.39
N THR A 73 -19.40 -31.08 10.90
CA THR A 73 -20.76 -30.67 10.53
C THR A 73 -20.74 -29.85 9.24
N PHE A 74 -21.83 -29.14 8.93
CA PHE A 74 -21.87 -28.20 7.81
C PHE A 74 -21.00 -26.96 8.10
N PHE A 75 -20.48 -26.33 7.05
CA PHE A 75 -19.67 -25.13 7.19
C PHE A 75 -20.51 -23.95 7.71
N THR A 76 -20.08 -23.36 8.81
CA THR A 76 -20.67 -22.15 9.40
C THR A 76 -19.98 -20.86 8.93
N LEU A 77 -18.75 -20.98 8.43
CA LEU A 77 -17.93 -19.89 7.89
C LEU A 77 -17.18 -20.36 6.65
N ALA A 78 -17.12 -19.53 5.62
CA ALA A 78 -16.16 -19.67 4.54
C ALA A 78 -15.07 -18.62 4.77
N ASP A 79 -13.85 -19.07 5.08
CA ASP A 79 -12.68 -18.21 5.21
C ASP A 79 -11.63 -18.53 4.15
N SER A 80 -10.63 -17.67 4.01
CA SER A 80 -9.51 -17.81 3.09
C SER A 80 -8.21 -17.46 3.78
N GLU A 81 -7.12 -18.03 3.31
CA GLU A 81 -5.79 -17.66 3.81
C GLU A 81 -5.42 -16.25 3.36
N ALA A 82 -4.86 -15.46 4.27
CA ALA A 82 -4.32 -14.15 3.99
C ALA A 82 -2.98 -13.93 4.69
N PHE A 83 -2.31 -12.86 4.30
CA PHE A 83 -1.15 -12.36 5.02
C PHE A 83 -1.37 -10.91 5.44
N LEU A 84 -0.86 -10.57 6.60
CA LEU A 84 -0.86 -9.22 7.15
C LEU A 84 0.55 -8.64 7.08
N THR A 85 0.63 -7.40 6.61
CA THR A 85 1.87 -6.61 6.52
C THR A 85 1.69 -5.30 7.26
N HIS A 86 2.80 -4.67 7.64
CA HIS A 86 2.76 -3.33 8.20
C HIS A 86 2.14 -2.35 7.19
N ALA A 87 1.29 -1.44 7.68
CA ALA A 87 0.64 -0.44 6.83
C ALA A 87 1.69 0.38 6.05
N PRO A 88 1.49 0.63 4.74
CA PRO A 88 2.47 1.36 3.94
C PRO A 88 2.73 2.75 4.49
N GLY A 89 4.00 3.13 4.62
CA GLY A 89 4.38 4.46 5.11
C GLY A 89 3.99 5.57 4.13
N THR A 90 3.95 6.81 4.63
CA THR A 90 3.90 8.00 3.77
C THR A 90 5.28 8.24 3.17
N LEU A 91 5.33 8.45 1.84
CA LEU A 91 6.58 8.78 1.17
C LEU A 91 7.06 10.17 1.61
N ASN A 92 8.38 10.36 1.71
CA ASN A 92 8.99 11.64 2.11
C ASN A 92 8.40 12.82 1.32
N GLU A 93 7.84 13.79 2.04
CA GLU A 93 7.18 14.97 1.47
C GLU A 93 8.18 16.00 0.94
N ALA A 94 9.45 15.93 1.32
CA ALA A 94 10.48 16.89 0.87
C ALA A 94 10.63 16.93 -0.66
N LEU A 95 10.40 15.79 -1.35
CA LEU A 95 10.44 15.70 -2.81
C LEU A 95 9.06 15.86 -3.47
N ALA A 96 8.01 16.18 -2.70
CA ALA A 96 6.65 16.32 -3.22
C ALA A 96 6.54 17.43 -4.28
N LEU A 97 7.41 18.45 -4.24
CA LEU A 97 7.43 19.55 -5.22
C LEU A 97 7.85 19.12 -6.64
N ILE A 98 8.63 18.03 -6.78
CA ILE A 98 9.15 17.56 -8.08
C ILE A 98 8.27 16.44 -8.67
N ARG A 99 7.47 15.76 -7.83
CA ARG A 99 6.54 14.69 -8.22
C ARG A 99 5.36 15.08 -9.14
N PRO A 100 4.88 16.35 -9.23
CA PRO A 100 3.71 16.66 -10.06
C PRO A 100 3.90 16.32 -11.54
N PHE A 101 5.15 16.26 -12.01
CA PHE A 101 5.49 15.85 -13.35
C PHE A 101 6.48 14.69 -13.36
N HIS A 102 6.30 13.78 -14.32
CA HIS A 102 7.24 12.69 -14.55
C HIS A 102 8.63 13.25 -14.90
N TRP A 103 9.70 12.57 -14.48
CA TRP A 103 11.08 13.05 -14.67
C TRP A 103 11.40 13.43 -16.14
N LYS A 104 10.79 12.72 -17.10
CA LYS A 104 10.90 12.98 -18.56
C LYS A 104 10.31 14.31 -19.03
N VAL A 105 9.41 14.93 -18.27
CA VAL A 105 8.75 16.20 -18.63
C VAL A 105 9.59 17.41 -18.21
N TRP A 106 10.45 17.26 -17.21
CA TRP A 106 11.28 18.35 -16.71
C TRP A 106 12.29 18.90 -17.75
N PRO A 107 13.03 18.07 -18.52
CA PRO A 107 13.93 18.58 -19.56
C PRO A 107 13.24 19.43 -20.65
N PRO A 108 12.15 18.98 -21.31
CA PRO A 108 11.47 19.80 -22.30
C PRO A 108 10.82 21.04 -21.68
N LEU A 109 10.36 20.96 -20.44
CA LEU A 109 9.83 22.11 -19.70
C LEU A 109 10.88 23.20 -19.51
N ILE A 110 12.05 22.84 -18.95
CA ILE A 110 13.17 23.77 -18.75
C ILE A 110 13.64 24.35 -20.09
N LEU A 111 13.75 23.50 -21.12
CA LEU A 111 14.14 23.94 -22.46
C LEU A 111 13.14 24.95 -23.03
N SER A 112 11.84 24.70 -22.90
CA SER A 112 10.79 25.61 -23.39
C SER A 112 10.85 26.98 -22.68
N ALA A 113 11.12 27.00 -21.38
CA ALA A 113 11.28 28.23 -20.60
C ALA A 113 12.50 29.05 -21.05
N VAL A 114 13.63 28.37 -21.31
CA VAL A 114 14.87 29.02 -21.80
C VAL A 114 14.70 29.54 -23.23
N VAL A 115 13.99 28.82 -24.10
CA VAL A 115 13.78 29.18 -25.51
C VAL A 115 12.73 30.29 -25.67
N ALA A 116 11.76 30.40 -24.77
CA ALA A 116 10.70 31.40 -24.84
C ALA A 116 11.20 32.85 -24.87
N GLY A 117 12.24 33.17 -24.09
CA GLY A 117 12.84 34.52 -24.07
C GLY A 117 13.45 34.94 -25.42
N PRO A 118 14.38 34.15 -26.00
CA PRO A 118 14.92 34.36 -27.33
C PRO A 118 13.84 34.41 -28.44
N VAL A 119 12.82 33.54 -28.37
CA VAL A 119 11.72 33.54 -29.34
C VAL A 119 10.92 34.85 -29.26
N LEU A 120 10.60 35.31 -28.04
CA LEU A 120 9.94 36.59 -27.83
C LEU A 120 10.78 37.76 -28.38
N TYR A 121 12.08 37.75 -28.10
CA TYR A 121 13.01 38.75 -28.66
C TYR A 121 13.01 38.73 -30.19
N MET A 122 13.02 37.55 -30.82
CA MET A 122 12.96 37.43 -32.28
C MET A 122 11.66 38.01 -32.84
N ILE A 123 10.52 37.76 -32.19
CA ILE A 123 9.22 38.31 -32.60
C ILE A 123 9.24 39.84 -32.54
N ILE A 124 9.73 40.41 -31.43
CA ILE A 124 9.79 41.88 -31.25
C ILE A 124 10.78 42.51 -32.23
N LYS A 125 11.95 41.90 -32.44
CA LYS A 125 12.96 42.36 -33.40
C LYS A 125 12.43 42.31 -34.83
N LEU A 126 11.72 41.25 -35.19
CA LEU A 126 11.08 41.12 -36.50
C LEU A 126 10.07 42.26 -36.69
N GLN A 127 9.20 42.50 -35.72
CA GLN A 127 8.24 43.61 -35.81
C GLN A 127 8.89 44.99 -35.94
N LEU A 128 9.99 45.25 -35.20
CA LEU A 128 10.75 46.50 -35.33
C LEU A 128 11.36 46.66 -36.72
N LYS A 129 11.89 45.57 -37.29
CA LYS A 129 12.43 45.55 -38.66
C LYS A 129 11.36 45.81 -39.71
N TRP A 130 10.17 45.22 -39.56
CA TRP A 130 9.05 45.41 -40.50
C TRP A 130 8.50 46.84 -40.49
N ARG A 131 8.63 47.55 -39.36
CA ARG A 131 8.26 48.97 -39.24
C ARG A 131 9.40 49.93 -39.61
N THR A 132 10.54 49.40 -40.09
CA THR A 132 11.72 50.18 -40.50
C THR A 132 12.25 51.09 -39.38
N VAL A 133 12.13 50.67 -38.12
CA VAL A 133 12.64 51.43 -36.97
C VAL A 133 14.10 51.05 -36.73
N ASN A 134 15.02 51.99 -36.93
CA ASN A 134 16.44 51.78 -36.62
C ASN A 134 16.69 51.95 -35.11
N VAL A 135 17.11 50.87 -34.46
CA VAL A 135 17.42 50.83 -33.03
C VAL A 135 18.93 50.63 -32.86
N SER A 136 19.57 51.39 -31.96
CA SER A 136 20.99 51.22 -31.61
C SER A 136 21.28 49.81 -31.09
N LYS A 137 22.49 49.28 -31.36
CA LYS A 137 22.94 47.96 -30.87
C LYS A 137 22.83 47.83 -29.34
N SER A 138 23.19 48.88 -28.59
CA SER A 138 23.09 48.89 -27.12
C SER A 138 21.65 48.72 -26.60
N ASN A 139 20.68 49.29 -27.32
CA ASN A 139 19.27 49.15 -27.00
C ASN A 139 18.76 47.75 -27.38
N LEU A 140 19.35 47.12 -28.40
CA LEU A 140 18.97 45.77 -28.82
C LEU A 140 19.41 44.70 -27.82
N ASP A 141 20.59 44.85 -27.22
CA ASP A 141 21.09 43.93 -26.17
C ASP A 141 20.26 44.08 -24.88
N ARG A 142 19.90 45.31 -24.53
CA ARG A 142 18.97 45.58 -23.41
C ARG A 142 17.60 44.97 -23.65
N LEU A 143 17.06 45.06 -24.87
CA LEU A 143 15.79 44.44 -25.24
C LEU A 143 15.82 42.92 -25.10
N PHE A 144 16.93 42.25 -25.41
CA PHE A 144 17.07 40.81 -25.20
C PHE A 144 16.98 40.46 -23.71
N SER A 145 17.74 41.16 -22.86
CA SER A 145 17.69 40.98 -21.41
C SER A 145 16.28 41.22 -20.85
N ASP A 146 15.61 42.29 -21.30
CA ASP A 146 14.26 42.63 -20.88
C ASP A 146 13.23 41.57 -21.32
N CYS A 147 13.41 40.92 -22.48
CA CYS A 147 12.54 39.82 -22.93
C CYS A 147 12.72 38.55 -22.08
N VAL A 148 13.96 38.18 -21.76
CA VAL A 148 14.26 37.04 -20.89
C VAL A 148 13.71 37.29 -19.48
N TRP A 149 13.92 38.49 -18.95
CA TRP A 149 13.38 38.91 -17.66
C TRP A 149 11.85 38.89 -17.64
N PHE A 150 11.20 39.36 -18.72
CA PHE A 150 9.75 39.34 -18.83
C PHE A 150 9.17 37.91 -18.80
N ILE A 151 9.79 36.96 -19.51
CA ILE A 151 9.40 35.55 -19.48
C ILE A 151 9.59 34.96 -18.07
N LEU A 152 10.69 35.28 -17.38
CA LEU A 152 10.93 34.84 -16.01
C LEU A 152 9.86 35.36 -15.05
N VAL A 153 9.49 36.64 -15.18
CA VAL A 153 8.45 37.28 -14.35
C VAL A 153 7.07 36.64 -14.58
N ILE A 154 6.71 36.32 -15.82
CA ILE A 154 5.46 35.61 -16.13
C ILE A 154 5.46 34.16 -15.60
N LEU A 155 6.59 33.44 -15.74
CA LEU A 155 6.75 32.09 -15.17
C LEU A 155 6.51 32.08 -13.66
N LEU A 156 6.98 33.12 -12.97
CA LEU A 156 6.78 33.32 -11.54
C LEU A 156 5.38 33.87 -11.18
N LYS A 157 4.47 34.01 -12.16
CA LYS A 157 3.15 34.63 -11.99
C LYS A 157 3.21 36.04 -11.39
N GLN A 158 4.26 36.79 -11.71
CA GLN A 158 4.44 38.16 -11.26
C GLN A 158 4.06 39.15 -12.38
N ASN A 159 3.68 40.37 -11.99
CA ASN A 159 3.35 41.43 -12.93
C ASN A 159 4.64 42.09 -13.45
N GLY A 160 4.88 42.00 -14.76
CA GLY A 160 6.06 42.54 -15.43
C GLY A 160 5.74 43.69 -16.38
N LYS A 161 6.70 44.59 -16.58
CA LYS A 161 6.61 45.62 -17.63
C LYS A 161 6.93 44.99 -18.98
N PHE A 162 6.06 45.19 -19.96
CA PHE A 162 6.24 44.65 -21.30
C PHE A 162 7.33 45.43 -22.07
N PRO A 163 8.32 44.76 -22.70
CA PRO A 163 9.48 45.42 -23.30
C PRO A 163 9.23 46.12 -24.65
N SER A 164 8.12 45.85 -25.35
CA SER A 164 7.78 46.55 -26.60
C SER A 164 6.78 47.70 -26.40
N TYR A 165 6.88 48.71 -27.27
CA TYR A 165 5.97 49.87 -27.32
C TYR A 165 4.80 49.70 -28.30
N THR A 166 4.74 48.58 -29.03
CA THR A 166 3.71 48.36 -30.07
C THR A 166 2.52 47.54 -29.55
N SER A 167 1.29 47.94 -29.90
CA SER A 167 0.05 47.29 -29.45
C SER A 167 -0.14 45.87 -30.02
N THR A 168 0.14 45.66 -31.30
CA THR A 168 0.03 44.34 -31.95
C THR A 168 1.07 43.33 -31.43
N GLY A 169 2.30 43.81 -31.17
CA GLY A 169 3.36 43.00 -30.58
C GLY A 169 3.09 42.59 -29.15
N ARG A 170 2.53 43.51 -28.36
CA ARG A 170 2.04 43.23 -27.00
C ARG A 170 0.99 42.13 -27.01
N MET A 171 -0.03 42.23 -27.86
CA MET A 171 -1.13 41.26 -27.87
C MET A 171 -0.64 39.85 -28.25
N MET A 172 0.18 39.73 -29.29
CA MET A 172 0.67 38.43 -29.76
C MET A 172 1.63 37.79 -28.74
N ALA A 173 2.50 38.57 -28.12
CA ALA A 173 3.38 38.09 -27.07
C ALA A 173 2.65 37.74 -25.77
N LEU A 174 1.61 38.50 -25.40
CA LEU A 174 0.75 38.19 -24.27
C LEU A 174 -0.01 36.88 -24.52
N LEU A 175 -0.57 36.68 -25.72
CA LEU A 175 -1.24 35.43 -26.07
C LEU A 175 -0.30 34.23 -26.01
N LEU A 176 0.91 34.35 -26.60
CA LEU A 176 1.91 33.28 -26.60
C LEU A 176 2.41 32.94 -25.19
N SER A 177 2.63 33.96 -24.36
CA SER A 177 3.09 33.76 -22.99
C SER A 177 1.99 33.27 -22.04
N LEU A 178 0.74 33.72 -22.23
CA LEU A 178 -0.43 33.19 -21.50
C LEU A 178 -0.70 31.73 -21.88
N SER A 179 -0.73 31.39 -23.17
CA SER A 179 -1.09 30.02 -23.58
C SER A 179 -0.03 28.98 -23.21
N ALA A 180 1.26 29.31 -23.34
CA ALA A 180 2.34 28.35 -23.13
C ALA A 180 2.75 28.24 -21.65
N THR A 181 2.82 29.38 -20.94
CA THR A 181 3.40 29.42 -19.60
C THR A 181 2.35 29.28 -18.51
N TYR A 182 1.22 29.97 -18.64
CA TYR A 182 0.20 30.01 -17.59
C TYR A 182 -0.48 28.64 -17.39
N VAL A 183 -0.84 27.98 -18.50
CA VAL A 183 -1.47 26.65 -18.48
C VAL A 183 -0.58 25.62 -17.76
N ILE A 184 0.73 25.66 -18.01
CA ILE A 184 1.65 24.70 -17.38
C ILE A 184 1.80 24.97 -15.88
N VAL A 185 1.90 26.23 -15.46
CA VAL A 185 2.01 26.59 -14.04
C VAL A 185 0.71 26.24 -13.31
N ASP A 186 -0.45 26.44 -13.92
CA ASP A 186 -1.74 26.05 -13.34
C ASP A 186 -1.87 24.53 -13.21
N LEU A 187 -1.49 23.77 -14.24
CA LEU A 187 -1.46 22.31 -14.19
C LEU A 187 -0.50 21.80 -13.10
N TYR A 188 0.66 22.44 -12.95
CA TYR A 188 1.60 22.15 -11.87
C TYR A 188 0.97 22.41 -10.50
N SER A 189 0.37 23.59 -10.30
CA SER A 189 -0.30 23.95 -9.04
C SER A 189 -1.47 23.01 -8.72
N ALA A 190 -2.28 22.64 -9.71
CA ALA A 190 -3.40 21.73 -9.53
C ALA A 190 -2.93 20.31 -9.13
N ASN A 191 -1.93 19.78 -9.84
CA ASN A 191 -1.37 18.46 -9.54
C ASN A 191 -0.66 18.43 -8.19
N LEU A 192 0.12 19.47 -7.87
CA LEU A 192 0.74 19.61 -6.56
C LEU A 192 -0.30 19.64 -5.45
N THR A 193 -1.37 20.42 -5.61
CA THR A 193 -2.49 20.47 -4.65
C THR A 193 -3.12 19.09 -4.47
N SER A 194 -3.34 18.35 -5.56
CA SER A 194 -3.87 16.98 -5.48
C SER A 194 -2.95 16.02 -4.73
N ILE A 195 -1.63 16.13 -4.91
CA ILE A 195 -0.63 15.29 -4.23
C ILE A 195 -0.57 15.62 -2.74
N LEU A 196 -0.66 16.90 -2.38
CA LEU A 196 -0.67 17.35 -0.98
C LEU A 196 -1.98 16.97 -0.28
N ALA A 197 -3.11 16.98 -1.00
CA ALA A 197 -4.39 16.56 -0.45
C ALA A 197 -4.45 15.05 -0.13
N ARG A 198 -3.73 14.23 -0.90
CA ARG A 198 -3.56 12.79 -0.63
C ARG A 198 -2.10 12.39 -0.77
N PRO A 199 -1.34 12.39 0.34
CA PRO A 199 0.05 11.97 0.33
C PRO A 199 0.21 10.60 -0.29
N HIS A 200 1.20 10.48 -1.18
CA HIS A 200 1.54 9.21 -1.79
C HIS A 200 2.04 8.24 -0.72
N LYS A 201 1.42 7.07 -0.64
CA LYS A 201 1.85 5.98 0.24
C LYS A 201 2.81 5.04 -0.50
N GLU A 202 3.64 4.35 0.26
CA GLU A 202 4.45 3.25 -0.25
C GLU A 202 3.55 2.18 -0.92
N GLN A 203 4.10 1.46 -1.89
CA GLN A 203 3.35 0.40 -2.57
C GLN A 203 3.16 -0.79 -1.60
N PRO A 204 1.92 -1.20 -1.28
CA PRO A 204 1.68 -2.36 -0.43
C PRO A 204 2.04 -3.65 -1.18
N ILE A 205 2.40 -4.68 -0.41
CA ILE A 205 2.51 -6.06 -0.91
C ILE A 205 1.09 -6.60 -1.09
N ARG A 206 0.70 -6.94 -2.33
CA ARG A 206 -0.69 -7.29 -2.66
C ARG A 206 -0.92 -8.77 -2.92
N ASN A 207 0.11 -9.49 -3.31
CA ASN A 207 0.00 -10.88 -3.72
C ASN A 207 1.18 -11.72 -3.20
N LEU A 208 1.01 -13.04 -3.28
CA LEU A 208 1.99 -14.00 -2.81
C LEU A 208 3.31 -13.93 -3.60
N GLU A 209 3.26 -13.62 -4.89
CA GLU A 209 4.45 -13.45 -5.74
C GLU A 209 5.33 -12.30 -5.24
N GLN A 210 4.73 -11.13 -5.00
CA GLN A 210 5.42 -9.97 -4.42
C GLN A 210 5.95 -10.28 -3.02
N LEU A 211 5.22 -11.06 -2.22
CA LEU A 211 5.70 -11.50 -0.91
C LEU A 211 6.99 -12.33 -1.04
N VAL A 212 6.99 -13.33 -1.91
CA VAL A 212 8.18 -14.16 -2.18
C VAL A 212 9.34 -13.32 -2.69
N ASP A 213 9.09 -12.34 -3.56
CA ASP A 213 10.12 -11.45 -4.09
C ASP A 213 10.71 -10.53 -3.01
N VAL A 214 9.89 -9.97 -2.11
CA VAL A 214 10.41 -9.13 -1.00
C VAL A 214 11.13 -9.96 0.05
N MET A 215 10.76 -11.22 0.27
CA MET A 215 11.52 -12.13 1.13
C MET A 215 12.91 -12.42 0.54
N LYS A 216 12.99 -12.63 -0.79
CA LYS A 216 14.27 -12.86 -1.50
C LYS A 216 15.16 -11.62 -1.54
N SER A 217 14.57 -10.45 -1.83
CA SER A 217 15.32 -9.21 -2.09
C SER A 217 15.55 -8.33 -0.86
N LYS A 218 14.55 -8.21 0.01
CA LYS A 218 14.53 -7.30 1.17
C LYS A 218 14.55 -8.03 2.52
N GLN A 219 14.73 -9.35 2.52
CA GLN A 219 14.84 -10.19 3.72
C GLN A 219 13.66 -10.07 4.69
N TYR A 220 12.44 -9.92 4.15
CA TYR A 220 11.24 -9.93 4.99
C TYR A 220 11.11 -11.24 5.77
N GLN A 221 10.72 -11.13 7.03
CA GLN A 221 10.47 -12.25 7.93
C GLN A 221 8.99 -12.60 7.89
N THR A 222 8.67 -13.88 7.75
CA THR A 222 7.28 -14.32 7.65
C THR A 222 7.03 -15.36 8.73
N VAL A 223 6.02 -15.11 9.53
CA VAL A 223 5.65 -15.93 10.67
C VAL A 223 4.27 -16.54 10.48
N VAL A 224 4.10 -17.74 11.02
CA VAL A 224 2.83 -18.47 11.04
C VAL A 224 2.66 -19.14 12.40
N GLU A 225 1.43 -19.25 12.86
CA GLU A 225 1.09 -19.91 14.13
C GLU A 225 1.42 -21.41 14.07
N LYS A 226 2.00 -21.93 15.16
CA LYS A 226 2.32 -23.36 15.33
C LYS A 226 1.05 -24.19 15.44
N ASN A 227 1.07 -25.38 14.86
CA ASN A 227 -0.04 -26.34 14.88
C ASN A 227 -1.34 -25.77 14.30
N SER A 228 -1.23 -24.76 13.44
CA SER A 228 -2.35 -24.15 12.72
C SER A 228 -2.60 -24.84 11.39
N ALA A 229 -3.79 -24.63 10.83
CA ALA A 229 -4.09 -25.06 9.47
C ALA A 229 -3.20 -24.38 8.43
N SER A 230 -2.85 -23.12 8.66
CA SER A 230 -1.93 -22.32 7.84
C SER A 230 -0.54 -22.98 7.74
N GLN A 231 0.00 -23.45 8.86
CA GLN A 231 1.26 -24.20 8.85
C GLN A 231 1.13 -25.50 8.04
N SER A 232 0.08 -26.29 8.27
CA SER A 232 -0.17 -27.54 7.53
C SER A 232 -0.33 -27.29 6.02
N MET A 233 -0.97 -26.17 5.63
CA MET A 233 -1.09 -25.76 4.24
C MET A 233 0.28 -25.44 3.61
N LEU A 234 1.17 -24.77 4.35
CA LEU A 234 2.53 -24.46 3.87
C LEU A 234 3.39 -25.73 3.74
N GLU A 235 3.22 -26.70 4.66
CA GLU A 235 3.94 -27.97 4.66
C GLU A 235 3.50 -28.92 3.55
N ASN A 236 2.18 -29.07 3.37
CA ASN A 236 1.58 -30.02 2.45
C ASN A 236 1.22 -29.41 1.08
N GLY A 237 1.36 -28.10 0.93
CA GLY A 237 0.98 -27.36 -0.27
C GLY A 237 1.80 -27.75 -1.50
N THR A 238 1.10 -28.06 -2.61
CA THR A 238 1.73 -28.45 -3.89
C THR A 238 2.09 -27.27 -4.79
N GLY A 239 1.53 -26.08 -4.52
CA GLY A 239 1.75 -24.88 -5.31
C GLY A 239 3.22 -24.43 -5.28
N VAL A 240 3.78 -24.09 -6.43
CA VAL A 240 5.20 -23.69 -6.56
C VAL A 240 5.54 -22.51 -5.65
N LEU A 241 4.70 -21.46 -5.64
CA LEU A 241 4.90 -20.29 -4.78
C LEU A 241 4.81 -20.62 -3.29
N VAL A 242 3.93 -21.55 -2.90
CA VAL A 242 3.76 -21.99 -1.51
C VAL A 242 4.98 -22.78 -1.04
N ARG A 243 5.53 -23.66 -1.89
CA ARG A 243 6.76 -24.40 -1.61
C ARG A 243 7.97 -23.48 -1.52
N ASP A 244 8.07 -22.51 -2.43
CA ASP A 244 9.10 -21.47 -2.39
C ASP A 244 9.02 -20.68 -1.07
N LEU A 245 7.82 -20.18 -0.74
CA LEU A 245 7.56 -19.47 0.51
C LEU A 245 7.97 -20.29 1.74
N TRP A 246 7.52 -21.54 1.83
CA TRP A 246 7.85 -22.43 2.94
C TRP A 246 9.35 -22.69 3.06
N SER A 247 10.05 -22.85 1.93
CA SER A 247 11.51 -23.01 1.92
C SER A 247 12.24 -21.76 2.40
N LEU A 248 11.71 -20.56 2.12
CA LEU A 248 12.26 -19.30 2.58
C LEU A 248 12.01 -19.07 4.07
N MET A 249 10.80 -19.41 4.55
CA MET A 249 10.46 -19.35 5.97
C MET A 249 11.38 -20.25 6.80
N LYS A 250 11.64 -21.49 6.36
CA LYS A 250 12.56 -22.42 7.05
C LYS A 250 14.01 -21.93 7.16
N ARG A 251 14.43 -20.96 6.34
CA ARG A 251 15.77 -20.37 6.42
C ARG A 251 15.87 -19.30 7.52
N GLN A 252 14.75 -18.81 8.03
CA GLN A 252 14.69 -17.78 9.06
C GLN A 252 14.93 -18.42 10.44
N GLN A 253 15.48 -17.66 11.39
CA GLN A 253 15.65 -18.16 12.76
C GLN A 253 14.30 -18.34 13.48
N THR A 254 13.33 -17.48 13.19
CA THR A 254 12.00 -17.50 13.82
C THR A 254 10.94 -17.33 12.76
N TYR A 255 10.22 -18.43 12.45
CA TYR A 255 9.12 -18.46 11.49
C TYR A 255 7.83 -19.06 12.08
N LEU A 256 7.90 -19.59 13.30
CA LEU A 256 6.81 -20.22 14.01
C LEU A 256 6.54 -19.48 15.33
N ILE A 257 5.30 -19.05 15.52
CA ILE A 257 4.83 -18.34 16.73
C ILE A 257 3.79 -19.17 17.47
N ASP A 258 3.65 -18.96 18.77
CA ASP A 258 2.69 -19.73 19.58
C ASP A 258 1.27 -19.17 19.47
N PHE A 259 1.12 -17.84 19.31
CA PHE A 259 -0.16 -17.15 19.21
C PHE A 259 -0.15 -16.12 18.08
N ASN A 260 -1.30 -15.90 17.42
CA ASN A 260 -1.43 -14.90 16.36
C ASN A 260 -1.20 -13.47 16.88
N GLU A 261 -1.58 -13.19 18.12
CA GLU A 261 -1.39 -11.88 18.78
C GLU A 261 0.08 -11.47 18.84
N ASP A 262 1.00 -12.42 19.08
CA ASP A 262 2.43 -12.15 19.07
C ASP A 262 2.90 -11.75 17.67
N GLY A 263 2.40 -12.45 16.64
CA GLY A 263 2.65 -12.11 15.24
C GLY A 263 2.12 -10.72 14.88
N MET A 264 0.95 -10.35 15.39
CA MET A 264 0.37 -9.01 15.19
C MET A 264 1.26 -7.92 15.76
N LEU A 265 1.75 -8.11 16.99
CA LEU A 265 2.68 -7.18 17.64
C LEU A 265 4.01 -7.08 16.90
N MET A 266 4.50 -8.18 16.32
CA MET A 266 5.71 -8.15 15.47
C MET A 266 5.49 -7.31 14.22
N VAL A 267 4.38 -7.52 13.49
CA VAL A 267 4.03 -6.78 12.28
C VAL A 267 3.79 -5.29 12.58
N GLN A 268 3.21 -4.96 13.74
CA GLN A 268 2.99 -3.58 14.16
C GLN A 268 4.30 -2.85 14.48
N ASN A 269 5.23 -3.51 15.19
CA ASN A 269 6.47 -2.88 15.63
C ASN A 269 7.55 -2.87 14.54
N ARG A 270 7.49 -3.79 13.57
CA ARG A 270 8.53 -3.99 12.57
C ARG A 270 7.97 -4.11 11.16
N LYS A 271 8.45 -3.24 10.27
CA LYS A 271 7.97 -3.13 8.88
C LYS A 271 8.34 -4.31 7.98
N ASP A 272 9.34 -5.09 8.38
CA ASP A 272 9.89 -6.23 7.66
C ASP A 272 9.25 -7.56 8.07
N HIS A 273 8.25 -7.55 8.96
CA HIS A 273 7.55 -8.76 9.40
C HIS A 273 6.21 -8.91 8.69
N VAL A 274 5.84 -10.17 8.43
CA VAL A 274 4.59 -10.58 7.78
C VAL A 274 3.98 -11.73 8.57
N LEU A 275 2.70 -11.65 8.88
CA LEU A 275 1.96 -12.71 9.56
C LEU A 275 1.04 -13.42 8.56
N LEU A 276 1.08 -14.74 8.49
CA LEU A 276 0.16 -15.58 7.72
C LEU A 276 -0.92 -16.19 8.63
N GLY A 277 -2.16 -16.23 8.16
CA GLY A 277 -3.28 -16.82 8.88
C GLY A 277 -4.63 -16.67 8.16
N GLY A 278 -5.70 -17.07 8.84
CA GLY A 278 -7.07 -16.89 8.37
C GLY A 278 -7.44 -15.42 8.21
N ARG A 279 -8.05 -15.05 7.08
CA ARG A 279 -8.37 -13.66 6.74
C ARG A 279 -9.30 -13.02 7.76
N GLU A 280 -10.32 -13.75 8.25
CA GLU A 280 -11.25 -13.19 9.24
C GLU A 280 -10.53 -12.94 10.57
N THR A 281 -9.71 -13.88 11.05
CA THR A 281 -8.90 -13.72 12.26
C THR A 281 -7.99 -12.51 12.17
N LEU A 282 -7.19 -12.42 11.09
CA LEU A 282 -6.30 -11.28 10.85
C LEU A 282 -7.06 -9.96 10.71
N PHE A 283 -8.27 -9.97 10.16
CA PHE A 283 -9.09 -8.77 10.03
C PHE A 283 -9.60 -8.26 11.40
N TYR A 284 -10.04 -9.16 12.28
CA TYR A 284 -10.45 -8.79 13.64
C TYR A 284 -9.25 -8.35 14.48
N ASP A 285 -8.13 -9.05 14.37
CA ASP A 285 -6.90 -8.69 15.07
C ASP A 285 -6.34 -7.36 14.59
N ALA A 286 -6.38 -7.07 13.29
CA ALA A 286 -6.00 -5.77 12.76
C ALA A 286 -6.90 -4.64 13.29
N LYS A 287 -8.18 -4.88 13.56
CA LYS A 287 -9.06 -3.88 14.21
C LYS A 287 -8.78 -3.72 15.70
N ARG A 288 -8.38 -4.80 16.38
CA ARG A 288 -8.13 -4.82 17.82
C ARG A 288 -6.77 -4.23 18.18
N PHE A 289 -5.74 -4.60 17.44
CA PHE A 289 -4.34 -4.25 17.70
C PHE A 289 -3.81 -3.16 16.76
N GLY A 290 -4.45 -2.93 15.61
CA GLY A 290 -3.99 -1.93 14.66
C GLY A 290 -4.07 -0.50 15.20
N SER A 291 -3.10 0.34 14.83
CA SER A 291 -3.16 1.76 15.11
C SER A 291 -4.25 2.42 14.26
N HIS A 292 -5.21 3.08 14.91
CA HIS A 292 -6.20 3.94 14.25
C HIS A 292 -5.57 5.10 13.49
#